data_AF-A0A0B1S7J8-F1
#
_entry.id   AF-A0A0B1S7J8-F1
#
_cell.length_a   1.000
_cell.length_b   1.000
_cell.length_c   1.000
_cell.angle_alpha   90.00
_cell.angle_beta   90.00
_cell.angle_gamma   90.00
#
_symmetry.space_group_name_H-M   'P 1'
#
loop_
_entity.id
_entity.type
_entity.pdbx_description
1 polymer ?
#
loop_
_entity_poly.entity_id
_entity_poly.type
_entity_poly.pdbx_seq_one_letter_code
_entity_poly.pdbx_strand_id
1 'polypeptide(L)'
;MSTLVAQLASKQPYYIRCIKPNEEKSSAAFDVERVEHQVRYLGLLENVRVRRAGFVQRCTYERFIQRYKLICPETWPNPRGGSPRDNCSKILRHVGLEEDCVYGKTKVFIRTPQTVFRLEELRSAKLPDIIIFLQKHLRGTLARRRYKEKKAVYYIMGVYRRYKLRTYIKGVIEAYQ
;
A
#
# COMPACT_ATOMS: atom_id res chain seq x y z
N MET A 1 29.42 -17.43 -23.72
CA MET A 1 29.42 -16.15 -22.97
C MET A 1 28.43 -15.13 -23.54
N SER A 2 28.27 -15.01 -24.86
CA SER A 2 27.33 -14.06 -25.49
C SER A 2 25.85 -14.28 -25.12
N THR A 3 25.41 -15.54 -25.02
CA THR A 3 24.03 -15.90 -24.68
C THR A 3 23.62 -15.48 -23.28
N LEU A 4 24.49 -15.70 -22.28
CA LEU A 4 24.23 -15.31 -20.88
C LEU A 4 24.14 -13.78 -20.72
N VAL A 5 25.06 -13.03 -21.34
CA VAL A 5 25.05 -11.55 -21.27
C VAL A 5 23.79 -10.98 -21.92
N ALA A 6 23.38 -11.54 -23.07
CA ALA A 6 22.13 -11.15 -23.72
C ALA A 6 20.90 -11.41 -22.83
N GLN A 7 20.86 -12.54 -22.14
CA GLN A 7 19.79 -12.85 -21.19
C GLN A 7 19.79 -11.91 -19.98
N LEU A 8 20.95 -11.63 -19.39
CA LEU A 8 21.07 -10.69 -18.25
C LEU A 8 20.66 -9.27 -18.63
N ALA A 9 21.00 -8.81 -19.85
CA ALA A 9 20.62 -7.49 -20.36
C ALA A 9 19.09 -7.33 -20.54
N SER A 10 18.37 -8.43 -20.76
CA SER A 10 16.90 -8.43 -20.89
C SER A 10 16.16 -8.29 -19.54
N LYS A 11 16.87 -8.44 -18.41
CA LYS A 11 16.28 -8.49 -17.07
C LYS A 11 16.68 -7.27 -16.26
N GLN A 12 15.96 -7.03 -15.16
CA GLN A 12 16.35 -6.03 -14.17
C GLN A 12 17.41 -6.62 -13.23
N PRO A 13 18.66 -6.14 -13.25
CA PRO A 13 19.72 -6.72 -12.44
C PRO A 13 19.64 -6.25 -10.98
N TYR A 14 19.82 -7.18 -10.06
CA TYR A 14 20.08 -6.91 -8.65
C TYR A 14 21.49 -7.39 -8.33
N TYR A 15 22.34 -6.49 -7.82
CA TYR A 15 23.74 -6.79 -7.54
C TYR A 15 23.93 -7.09 -6.06
N ILE A 16 24.46 -8.27 -5.75
CA ILE A 16 24.90 -8.67 -4.41
C ILE A 16 26.43 -8.72 -4.43
N ARG A 17 27.07 -8.05 -3.46
CA ARG A 17 28.52 -8.02 -3.31
C ARG A 17 28.89 -8.75 -2.03
N CYS A 18 29.47 -9.94 -2.18
CA CYS A 18 29.95 -10.72 -1.05
C CYS A 18 31.30 -10.19 -0.58
N ILE A 19 31.47 -10.04 0.73
CA ILE A 19 32.72 -9.61 1.37
C ILE A 19 33.17 -10.73 2.31
N LYS A 20 34.45 -11.14 2.19
CA LYS A 20 35.05 -12.13 3.08
C LYS A 20 35.61 -11.43 4.33
N PRO A 21 35.19 -11.79 5.56
CA PRO A 21 35.60 -11.09 6.78
C PRO A 21 37.02 -11.41 7.25
N ASN A 22 37.52 -12.63 7.00
CA ASN A 22 38.87 -13.10 7.36
C ASN A 22 39.24 -14.32 6.51
N GLU A 23 40.53 -14.67 6.43
CA GLU A 23 41.01 -15.85 5.70
C GLU A 23 40.93 -17.16 6.52
N GLU A 24 40.99 -17.05 7.85
CA GLU A 24 40.99 -18.17 8.81
C GLU A 24 39.65 -18.93 8.91
N LYS A 25 38.61 -18.45 8.23
CA LYS A 25 37.23 -18.97 8.27
C LYS A 25 36.62 -18.94 9.69
N SER A 26 37.11 -18.07 10.56
CA SER A 26 36.56 -17.86 11.89
C SER A 26 35.31 -16.99 11.81
N SER A 27 34.28 -17.29 12.60
CA SER A 27 33.07 -16.44 12.67
C SER A 27 33.27 -15.18 13.51
N ALA A 28 34.27 -15.17 14.39
CA ALA A 28 34.52 -14.08 15.34
C ALA A 28 35.62 -13.10 14.87
N ALA A 29 36.47 -13.51 13.93
CA ALA A 29 37.55 -12.68 13.44
C ALA A 29 37.07 -11.72 12.33
N PHE A 30 37.49 -10.46 12.40
CA PHE A 30 37.24 -9.47 11.35
C PHE A 30 38.54 -8.76 11.01
N ASP A 31 39.05 -9.02 9.81
CA ASP A 31 40.26 -8.40 9.29
C ASP A 31 39.88 -7.12 8.53
N VAL A 32 40.16 -5.98 9.17
CA VAL A 32 39.81 -4.65 8.66
C VAL A 32 40.55 -4.34 7.37
N GLU A 33 41.84 -4.66 7.28
CA GLU A 33 42.66 -4.33 6.11
C GLU A 33 42.21 -5.13 4.89
N ARG A 34 41.92 -6.43 5.09
CA ARG A 34 41.40 -7.30 4.04
C ARG A 34 40.03 -6.87 3.54
N VAL A 35 39.12 -6.48 4.45
CA VAL A 35 37.79 -5.98 4.08
C VAL A 35 37.89 -4.63 3.39
N GLU A 36 38.72 -3.73 3.90
CA GLU A 36 38.96 -2.42 3.29
C GLU A 36 39.48 -2.55 1.85
N HIS A 37 40.47 -3.42 1.62
CA HIS A 37 40.96 -3.72 0.28
C HIS A 37 39.83 -4.21 -0.63
N GLN A 38 38.95 -5.11 -0.15
CA GLN A 38 37.79 -5.57 -0.93
C GLN A 38 36.80 -4.43 -1.25
N VAL A 39 36.51 -3.55 -0.28
CA VAL A 39 35.61 -2.40 -0.46
C VAL A 39 36.15 -1.44 -1.53
N ARG A 40 37.46 -1.15 -1.48
CA ARG A 40 38.15 -0.29 -2.45
C ARG A 40 38.22 -0.94 -3.84
N TYR A 41 38.67 -2.20 -3.93
CA TYR A 41 38.78 -2.91 -5.21
C TYR A 41 37.43 -3.11 -5.92
N LEU A 42 36.37 -3.41 -5.17
CA LEU A 42 35.01 -3.53 -5.72
C LEU A 42 34.36 -2.17 -6.06
N GLY A 43 35.03 -1.06 -5.73
CA GLY A 43 34.54 0.30 -5.96
C GLY A 43 33.21 0.57 -5.23
N LEU A 44 33.01 -0.01 -4.05
CA LEU A 44 31.71 0.10 -3.35
C LEU A 44 31.41 1.55 -2.98
N LEU A 45 32.43 2.31 -2.58
CA LEU A 45 32.29 3.73 -2.21
C LEU A 45 31.89 4.57 -3.43
N GLU A 46 32.53 4.35 -4.57
CA GLU A 46 32.27 5.02 -5.84
C GLU A 46 30.86 4.69 -6.33
N ASN A 47 30.46 3.43 -6.24
CA ASN A 47 29.10 2.99 -6.58
C ASN A 47 28.04 3.71 -5.70
N VAL A 48 28.31 3.87 -4.41
CA VAL A 48 27.44 4.62 -3.50
C VAL A 48 27.44 6.12 -3.84
N ARG A 49 28.60 6.71 -4.12
CA ARG A 49 28.73 8.13 -4.51
C ARG A 49 27.97 8.43 -5.79
N VAL A 50 28.12 7.62 -6.83
CA VAL A 50 27.39 7.78 -8.11
C VAL A 50 25.87 7.65 -7.88
N ARG A 51 25.44 6.69 -7.04
CA ARG A 51 24.01 6.56 -6.70
C ARG A 51 23.47 7.74 -5.91
N ARG A 52 24.27 8.35 -5.03
CA ARG A 52 23.89 9.53 -4.23
C ARG A 52 23.92 10.85 -5.02
N ALA A 53 24.87 11.00 -5.94
CA ALA A 53 24.96 12.18 -6.81
C ALA A 53 23.86 12.18 -7.88
N GLY A 54 23.39 11.00 -8.29
CA GLY A 54 22.26 10.83 -9.17
C GLY A 54 20.91 10.82 -8.45
N PHE A 55 19.87 10.45 -9.20
CA PHE A 55 18.55 10.17 -8.65
C PHE A 55 18.51 8.76 -8.09
N VAL A 56 18.26 8.64 -6.78
CA VAL A 56 18.16 7.35 -6.09
C VAL A 56 17.01 6.51 -6.62
N GLN A 57 15.86 7.13 -6.89
CA GLN A 57 14.67 6.43 -7.36
C GLN A 57 14.15 7.01 -8.68
N ARG A 58 13.79 6.10 -9.59
CA ARG A 58 13.20 6.43 -10.90
C ARG A 58 11.98 5.55 -11.12
N CYS A 59 10.81 6.15 -11.29
CA CYS A 59 9.58 5.40 -11.52
C CYS A 59 8.69 6.09 -12.54
N THR A 60 7.92 5.29 -13.29
CA THR A 60 6.89 5.81 -14.19
C THR A 60 5.81 6.53 -13.39
N TYR A 61 5.19 7.54 -13.99
CA TYR A 61 4.14 8.31 -13.32
C TYR A 61 2.98 7.42 -12.86
N GLU A 62 2.56 6.47 -13.69
CA GLU A 62 1.48 5.52 -13.36
C GLU A 62 1.81 4.68 -12.13
N ARG A 63 3.02 4.11 -12.08
CA ARG A 63 3.47 3.30 -10.95
C ARG A 63 3.58 4.14 -9.68
N PHE A 64 4.05 5.39 -9.80
CA PHE A 64 4.11 6.32 -8.68
C PHE A 64 2.71 6.63 -8.14
N ILE A 65 1.76 6.99 -9.01
CA ILE A 65 0.38 7.29 -8.63
C ILE A 65 -0.28 6.08 -7.99
N GLN A 66 -0.22 4.90 -8.61
CA GLN A 66 -0.82 3.69 -8.05
C GLN A 66 -0.28 3.38 -6.65
N ARG A 67 1.00 3.67 -6.41
CA ARG A 67 1.65 3.43 -5.13
C ARG A 67 1.29 4.50 -4.07
N TYR A 68 1.21 5.77 -4.45
CA TYR A 68 1.13 6.88 -3.49
C TYR A 68 -0.18 7.67 -3.53
N LYS A 69 -1.15 7.31 -4.38
CA LYS A 69 -2.45 8.00 -4.52
C LYS A 69 -3.26 8.14 -3.23
N LEU A 70 -3.03 7.24 -2.27
CA LEU A 70 -3.66 7.22 -0.96
C LEU A 70 -3.19 8.34 -0.02
N ILE A 71 -2.04 8.95 -0.31
CA ILE A 71 -1.47 10.01 0.52
C ILE A 71 -2.26 11.31 0.34
N CYS A 72 -2.67 11.61 -0.90
CA CYS A 72 -3.40 12.84 -1.23
C CYS A 72 -4.89 12.58 -1.44
N PRO A 73 -5.80 13.30 -0.76
CA PRO A 73 -7.25 13.16 -0.92
C PRO A 73 -7.76 13.47 -2.34
N GLU A 74 -7.05 14.29 -3.11
CA GLU A 74 -7.45 14.64 -4.48
C GLU A 74 -7.21 13.51 -5.49
N THR A 75 -6.17 12.70 -5.26
CA THR A 75 -5.82 11.57 -6.12
C THR A 75 -6.48 10.27 -5.69
N TRP A 76 -6.99 10.21 -4.46
CA TRP A 76 -7.71 9.07 -3.92
C TRP A 76 -9.21 9.12 -4.24
N PRO A 77 -9.88 7.99 -4.58
CA PRO A 77 -9.34 6.66 -4.88
C PRO A 77 -8.72 6.53 -6.27
N ASN A 78 -9.21 7.34 -7.21
CA ASN A 78 -8.67 7.49 -8.56
C ASN A 78 -8.60 9.00 -8.85
N PRO A 79 -7.57 9.47 -9.58
CA PRO A 79 -7.46 10.88 -9.93
C PRO A 79 -8.68 11.35 -10.74
N ARG A 80 -9.21 12.53 -10.43
CA ARG A 80 -10.42 13.10 -11.07
C ARG A 80 -10.19 13.63 -12.50
N GLY A 81 -9.02 13.39 -13.08
CA GLY A 81 -8.57 13.92 -14.37
C GLY A 81 -7.15 14.47 -14.30
N GLY A 82 -6.64 14.95 -15.45
CA GLY A 82 -5.29 15.52 -15.59
C GLY A 82 -4.23 14.52 -16.02
N SER A 83 -3.06 15.03 -16.42
CA SER A 83 -1.98 14.17 -16.89
C SER A 83 -1.38 13.36 -15.72
N PRO A 84 -0.76 12.19 -15.98
CA PRO A 84 -0.05 11.45 -14.94
C PRO A 84 1.04 12.28 -14.25
N ARG A 85 1.64 13.23 -14.97
CA ARG A 85 2.62 14.15 -14.39
C ARG A 85 1.97 15.09 -13.36
N ASP A 86 0.82 15.67 -13.68
CA ASP A 86 0.12 16.60 -12.78
C ASP A 86 -0.34 15.89 -11.51
N ASN A 87 -0.86 14.67 -11.65
CA ASN A 87 -1.29 13.86 -10.51
C ASN A 87 -0.12 13.47 -9.60
N CYS A 88 1.05 13.18 -10.18
CA CYS A 88 2.27 12.98 -9.41
C CYS A 88 2.71 14.27 -8.68
N SER A 89 2.64 15.42 -9.35
CA SER A 89 2.95 16.72 -8.75
C SER A 89 2.00 17.08 -7.60
N LYS A 90 0.69 16.83 -7.74
CA LYS A 90 -0.27 17.02 -6.64
C LYS A 90 0.08 16.24 -5.39
N ILE A 91 0.48 14.97 -5.54
CA ILE A 91 0.90 14.13 -4.40
C ILE A 91 2.17 14.71 -3.76
N LEU A 92 3.17 15.06 -4.57
CA LEU A 92 4.44 15.59 -4.06
C LEU A 92 4.29 16.97 -3.39
N ARG A 93 3.43 17.84 -3.95
CA ARG A 93 3.05 19.13 -3.35
C ARG A 93 2.32 18.96 -2.03
N HIS A 94 1.37 18.03 -1.96
CA HIS A 94 0.63 17.75 -0.74
C HIS A 94 1.55 17.34 0.43
N VAL A 95 2.67 16.67 0.12
CA VAL A 95 3.64 16.22 1.11
C VAL A 95 4.77 17.26 1.35
N GLY A 96 4.89 18.27 0.50
CA GLY A 96 5.98 19.25 0.57
C GLY A 96 7.35 18.70 0.13
N LEU A 97 7.36 17.71 -0.77
CA LEU A 97 8.58 17.04 -1.26
C LEU A 97 8.85 17.30 -2.76
N GLU A 98 8.21 18.32 -3.33
CA GLU A 98 8.34 18.64 -4.76
C GLU A 98 9.77 19.10 -5.13
N GLU A 99 10.46 19.82 -4.26
CA GLU A 99 11.79 20.39 -4.53
C GLU A 99 12.88 19.32 -4.72
N ASP A 100 12.76 18.18 -4.03
CA ASP A 100 13.71 17.06 -4.14
C ASP A 100 13.40 16.12 -5.33
N CYS A 101 12.35 16.44 -6.08
CA CYS A 101 11.87 15.66 -7.22
C CYS A 101 12.06 16.39 -8.55
N VAL A 102 12.40 15.63 -9.59
CA VAL A 102 12.51 16.14 -10.96
C VAL A 102 11.56 15.36 -11.87
N TYR A 103 10.80 16.09 -12.68
CA TYR A 103 9.83 15.54 -13.61
C TYR A 103 10.46 15.32 -14.99
N GLY A 104 10.57 14.06 -15.42
CA GLY A 104 10.94 13.72 -16.80
C GLY A 104 9.72 13.61 -17.73
N LYS A 105 9.93 13.14 -18.96
CA LYS A 105 8.85 12.94 -19.93
C LYS A 105 7.85 11.85 -19.50
N THR A 106 8.35 10.70 -19.03
CA THR A 106 7.53 9.52 -18.67
C THR A 106 7.71 9.06 -17.23
N LYS A 107 8.71 9.60 -16.53
CA LYS A 107 9.13 9.15 -15.20
C LYS A 107 9.36 10.34 -14.27
N VAL A 108 9.11 10.11 -12.98
CA VAL A 108 9.54 10.98 -11.88
C VAL A 108 10.85 10.46 -11.31
N PHE A 109 11.73 11.39 -10.97
CA PHE A 109 13.06 11.15 -10.44
C PHE A 109 13.16 11.76 -9.06
N ILE A 110 13.52 10.97 -8.06
CA ILE A 110 13.68 11.42 -6.67
C ILE A 110 15.16 11.41 -6.35
N ARG A 111 15.67 12.53 -5.83
CA ARG A 111 17.10 12.73 -5.58
C ARG A 111 17.53 12.03 -4.29
N THR A 112 16.87 12.31 -3.17
CA THR A 112 17.32 11.87 -1.85
C THR A 112 16.60 10.59 -1.38
N PRO A 113 17.29 9.64 -0.73
CA PRO A 113 16.65 8.42 -0.23
C PRO A 113 15.64 8.72 0.90
N GLN A 114 15.89 9.76 1.69
CA GLN A 114 15.01 10.22 2.77
C GLN A 114 13.60 10.54 2.26
N THR A 115 13.50 11.18 1.10
CA THR A 115 12.22 11.49 0.42
C THR A 115 11.43 10.23 0.10
N VAL A 116 12.10 9.17 -0.36
CA VAL A 116 11.47 7.88 -0.64
C VAL A 116 10.98 7.22 0.64
N PHE A 117 11.82 7.18 1.68
CA PHE A 117 11.43 6.64 2.98
C PHE A 117 10.24 7.39 3.56
N ARG A 118 10.24 8.73 3.47
CA ARG A 118 9.14 9.57 3.94
C ARG A 118 7.82 9.27 3.22
N LEU A 119 7.85 9.07 1.90
CA LEU A 119 6.66 8.68 1.13
C LEU A 119 6.12 7.31 1.56
N GLU A 120 6.99 6.34 1.86
CA GLU A 120 6.60 5.01 2.34
C GLU A 120 6.04 5.04 3.77
N GLU A 121 6.60 5.87 4.65
CA GLU A 121 6.08 6.10 6.00
C GLU A 121 4.67 6.68 5.96
N LEU A 122 4.47 7.75 5.19
CA LEU A 122 3.16 8.40 5.05
C LEU A 122 2.12 7.45 4.46
N ARG A 123 2.54 6.64 3.48
CA ARG A 123 1.68 5.58 2.94
C ARG A 123 1.29 4.57 4.01
N SER A 124 2.27 4.07 4.76
CA SER A 124 2.04 3.09 5.83
C SER A 124 1.13 3.64 6.93
N ALA A 125 1.25 4.94 7.24
CA ALA A 125 0.40 5.62 8.20
C ALA A 125 -1.06 5.76 7.73
N LYS A 126 -1.31 5.98 6.42
CA LYS A 126 -2.67 6.11 5.87
C LYS A 126 -3.38 4.79 5.59
N LEU A 127 -2.64 3.70 5.47
CA LEU A 127 -3.21 2.40 5.12
C LEU A 127 -4.22 1.87 6.16
N PRO A 128 -3.96 1.94 7.48
CA PRO A 128 -4.92 1.54 8.51
C PRO A 128 -6.23 2.31 8.45
N ASP A 129 -6.19 3.63 8.21
CA ASP A 129 -7.39 4.48 8.15
C ASP A 129 -8.37 3.98 7.07
N ILE A 130 -7.84 3.64 5.89
CA ILE A 130 -8.62 3.13 4.76
C ILE A 130 -9.18 1.75 5.08
N ILE A 131 -8.39 0.88 5.71
CA ILE A 131 -8.84 -0.45 6.12
C ILE A 131 -9.99 -0.33 7.14
N ILE A 132 -9.85 0.54 8.14
CA ILE A 132 -10.89 0.79 9.15
C ILE A 132 -12.15 1.35 8.48
N PHE A 133 -12.02 2.27 7.53
CA PHE A 133 -13.15 2.80 6.77
C PHE A 133 -13.92 1.70 6.04
N LEU A 134 -13.21 0.82 5.32
CA LEU A 134 -13.81 -0.32 4.61
C LEU A 134 -14.48 -1.29 5.59
N GLN A 135 -13.80 -1.66 6.67
CA GLN A 135 -14.32 -2.54 7.71
C GLN A 135 -15.58 -1.96 8.37
N LYS A 136 -15.58 -0.66 8.71
CA LYS A 136 -16.73 0.05 9.29
C LYS A 136 -17.92 0.01 8.34
N HIS A 137 -17.72 0.27 7.06
CA HIS A 137 -18.79 0.25 6.08
C HIS A 137 -19.41 -1.15 5.93
N LEU A 138 -18.58 -2.18 5.80
CA LEU A 138 -19.02 -3.57 5.70
C LEU A 138 -19.78 -4.03 6.95
N ARG A 139 -19.19 -3.82 8.14
CA ARG A 139 -19.83 -4.17 9.42
C ARG A 139 -21.17 -3.46 9.59
N GLY A 140 -21.25 -2.18 9.23
CA GLY A 140 -22.50 -1.42 9.23
C GLY A 140 -23.56 -2.00 8.30
N THR A 141 -23.17 -2.42 7.09
CA THR A 141 -24.10 -3.04 6.12
C THR A 141 -24.62 -4.39 6.62
N LEU A 142 -23.75 -5.22 7.20
CA LEU A 142 -24.15 -6.49 7.81
C LEU A 142 -25.12 -6.28 8.98
N ALA A 143 -24.84 -5.30 9.85
CA ALA A 143 -25.72 -4.97 10.97
C ALA A 143 -27.11 -4.48 10.51
N ARG A 144 -27.17 -3.60 9.50
CA ARG A 144 -28.44 -3.13 8.91
C ARG A 144 -29.25 -4.27 8.29
N ARG A 145 -28.58 -5.22 7.61
CA ARG A 145 -29.23 -6.42 7.06
C ARG A 145 -29.87 -7.26 8.16
N ARG A 146 -29.09 -7.61 9.20
CA ARG A 146 -29.57 -8.37 10.36
C ARG A 146 -30.74 -7.67 11.08
N TYR A 147 -30.70 -6.34 11.18
CA TYR A 147 -31.79 -5.57 11.78
C TYR A 147 -33.08 -5.66 10.96
N LYS A 148 -33.01 -5.56 9.62
CA LYS A 148 -34.18 -5.73 8.74
C LYS A 148 -34.79 -7.13 8.88
N GLU A 149 -33.95 -8.17 8.92
CA GLU A 149 -34.39 -9.56 9.13
C GLU A 149 -35.12 -9.69 10.48
N LYS A 150 -34.55 -9.18 11.57
CA LYS A 150 -35.21 -9.18 12.89
C LYS A 150 -36.53 -8.40 12.90
N LYS A 151 -36.58 -7.23 12.26
CA LYS A 151 -37.80 -6.42 12.17
C LYS A 151 -38.93 -7.16 11.45
N ALA A 152 -38.61 -7.90 10.39
CA ALA A 152 -39.58 -8.75 9.69
C ALA A 152 -40.12 -9.87 10.59
N VAL A 153 -39.24 -10.54 11.36
CA VAL A 153 -39.65 -11.57 12.33
C VAL A 153 -40.62 -10.99 13.38
N TYR A 154 -40.29 -9.85 13.99
CA TYR A 154 -41.18 -9.21 14.97
C TYR A 154 -42.53 -8.80 14.38
N TYR A 155 -42.55 -8.34 13.13
CA TYR A 155 -43.79 -8.02 12.42
C TYR A 155 -44.67 -9.26 12.24
N ILE A 156 -44.10 -10.36 11.74
CA ILE A 156 -44.82 -11.64 11.56
C ILE A 156 -45.36 -12.15 12.90
N MET A 157 -44.54 -12.13 13.96
CA MET A 157 -44.98 -12.52 15.31
C MET A 157 -46.15 -11.68 15.81
N GLY A 158 -46.13 -10.37 15.58
CA GLY A 158 -47.21 -9.45 15.99
C GLY A 158 -48.52 -9.70 15.24
N VAL A 159 -48.46 -10.03 13.94
CA VAL A 159 -49.64 -10.42 13.16
C VAL A 159 -50.18 -11.76 13.63
N TYR A 160 -49.31 -12.77 13.82
CA TYR A 160 -49.71 -14.10 14.26
C TYR A 160 -50.36 -14.09 15.67
N ARG A 161 -49.80 -13.34 16.62
CA ARG A 161 -50.39 -13.20 17.97
C ARG A 161 -51.81 -12.62 17.91
N ARG A 162 -52.04 -11.60 17.08
CA ARG A 162 -53.37 -11.02 16.88
C ARG A 162 -54.33 -12.00 16.22
N TYR A 163 -53.88 -12.75 15.22
CA TYR A 163 -54.67 -13.81 14.59
C TYR A 163 -55.06 -14.87 15.63
N LYS A 164 -54.10 -15.43 16.37
CA LYS A 164 -54.33 -16.46 17.40
C LYS A 164 -55.34 -16.02 18.46
N LEU A 165 -55.23 -14.79 18.96
CA LEU A 165 -56.18 -14.22 19.92
C LEU A 165 -57.59 -14.11 19.33
N ARG A 166 -57.72 -13.59 18.10
CA ARG A 166 -59.02 -13.48 17.42
C ARG A 166 -59.66 -14.84 17.18
N THR A 167 -58.89 -15.83 16.75
CA THR A 167 -59.38 -17.20 16.53
C THR A 167 -59.83 -17.84 17.84
N TYR A 168 -59.07 -17.66 18.93
CA TYR A 168 -59.46 -18.15 20.25
C TYR A 168 -60.77 -17.52 20.74
N ILE A 169 -60.90 -16.18 20.67
CA ILE A 169 -62.13 -15.48 21.08
C ILE A 169 -63.33 -15.94 20.24
N LYS A 170 -63.17 -16.08 18.92
CA LYS A 170 -64.24 -16.59 18.05
C LYS A 170 -64.68 -18.00 18.44
N GLY A 171 -63.74 -18.92 18.68
CA GLY A 171 -64.05 -20.27 19.11
C GLY A 171 -64.74 -20.33 20.48
N VAL A 172 -64.40 -19.44 21.41
CA VAL A 172 -65.11 -19.32 22.69
C VAL A 172 -66.54 -18.79 22.48
N ILE A 173 -66.73 -17.77 21.64
CA ILE A 173 -68.07 -17.24 21.35
C ILE A 173 -68.95 -18.31 20.70
N GLU A 174 -68.42 -19.06 19.73
CA GLU A 174 -69.13 -20.15 19.04
C GLU A 174 -69.45 -21.34 19.97
N ALA A 175 -68.67 -21.55 21.04
CA ALA A 175 -68.90 -22.63 21.99
C ALA A 175 -69.90 -22.29 23.11
N TYR A 176 -70.17 -21.00 23.33
CA TYR A 176 -71.08 -20.50 24.38
C TYR A 176 -72.40 -19.90 23.80
N GLN A 177 -72.58 -19.94 22.48
CA GLN A 177 -73.86 -19.73 21.80
C GLN A 177 -74.51 -21.09 21.50
#